data_AF-A0A5E4VUT7-F1
#
_entry.id   AF-A0A5E4VUT7-F1
#
_cell.length_a   1.000
_cell.length_b   1.000
_cell.length_c   1.000
_cell.angle_alpha   90.00
_cell.angle_beta   90.00
_cell.angle_gamma   90.00
#
_symmetry.space_group_name_H-M   'P 1'
#
loop_
_entity.id
_entity.type
_entity.pdbx_description
1 polymer ?
#
loop_
_entity_poly.entity_id
_entity_poly.type
_entity_poly.pdbx_seq_one_letter_code
_entity_poly.pdbx_strand_id
1 'polypeptide(L)' 'MREAMNAAALKARAERMVRRELTRCEAALGPAAWARHGEWVTALVVTSAKEWLVASARKGAM' A
#
# COMPACT_ATOMS: atom_id res chain seq x y z
N MET A 1 -20.15 17.95 4.07
CA MET A 1 -19.03 17.50 4.94
C MET A 1 -18.61 16.13 4.46
N ARG A 2 -17.36 15.94 4.01
CA ARG A 2 -16.82 14.57 3.87
C ARG A 2 -16.58 14.08 5.30
N GLU A 3 -17.25 13.00 5.71
CA GLU A 3 -16.92 12.35 6.98
C GLU A 3 -15.44 11.98 6.96
N ALA A 4 -14.71 12.37 8.01
CA ALA A 4 -13.35 11.92 8.21
C ALA A 4 -13.37 10.39 8.29
N MET A 5 -12.59 9.73 7.43
CA MET A 5 -12.47 8.28 7.48
C MET A 5 -11.84 7.90 8.82
N ASN A 6 -12.54 7.10 9.64
CA ASN A 6 -11.97 6.67 10.92
C ASN A 6 -10.70 5.81 10.69
N ALA A 7 -9.85 5.72 11.72
CA ALA A 7 -8.55 5.05 11.61
C ALA A 7 -8.64 3.60 11.11
N ALA A 8 -9.69 2.88 11.48
CA ALA A 8 -9.93 1.50 11.04
C ALA A 8 -10.26 1.43 9.54
N ALA A 9 -11.14 2.31 9.05
CA ALA A 9 -11.47 2.40 7.63
C ALA A 9 -10.24 2.80 6.80
N LEU A 10 -9.41 3.69 7.34
CA LEU A 10 -8.17 4.13 6.70
C LEU A 10 -7.14 3.00 6.58
N LYS A 11 -6.91 2.27 7.68
CA LYS A 11 -6.09 1.07 7.69
C LYS A 11 -6.59 0.05 6.65
N ALA A 12 -7.88 -0.25 6.65
CA ALA A 12 -8.46 -1.21 5.72
C ALA A 12 -8.31 -0.77 4.25
N ARG A 13 -8.43 0.53 3.97
CA ARG A 13 -8.16 1.07 2.63
C ARG A 13 -6.69 0.90 2.23
N ALA A 14 -5.76 1.26 3.11
CA ALA A 14 -4.33 1.14 2.85
C ALA A 14 -3.93 -0.32 2.62
N GLU A 15 -4.45 -1.25 3.41
CA GLU A 15 -4.22 -2.70 3.24
C GLU A 15 -4.72 -3.19 1.88
N ARG A 16 -5.92 -2.75 1.44
CA ARG A 16 -6.41 -3.10 0.10
C ARG A 16 -5.53 -2.55 -1.01
N MET A 17 -5.00 -1.33 -0.85
CA MET A 17 -4.09 -0.73 -1.82
C MET A 17 -2.77 -1.51 -1.89
N VAL A 18 -2.18 -1.82 -0.74
CA VAL A 18 -0.94 -2.63 -0.65
C VAL A 18 -1.15 -3.99 -1.31
N ARG A 19 -2.22 -4.72 -0.97
CA ARG A 19 -2.48 -6.04 -1.57
C ARG A 19 -2.62 -5.98 -3.08
N ARG A 20 -3.36 -5.00 -3.60
CA ARG A 20 -3.52 -4.82 -5.06
C ARG A 20 -2.18 -4.58 -5.75
N GLU A 21 -1.31 -3.80 -5.13
CA GLU A 21 0.00 -3.51 -5.70
C GLU A 21 0.93 -4.72 -5.64
N LEU A 22 0.95 -5.45 -4.52
CA LEU A 22 1.72 -6.70 -4.40
C LEU A 22 1.30 -7.73 -5.45
N THR A 23 0.00 -7.91 -5.69
CA THR A 23 -0.50 -8.80 -6.76
C THR A 23 0.00 -8.38 -8.14
N ARG A 24 0.08 -7.07 -8.42
CA ARG A 24 0.61 -6.56 -9.69
C ARG A 24 2.12 -6.80 -9.80
N CYS A 25 2.87 -6.54 -8.73
CA CYS A 25 4.31 -6.77 -8.71
C CYS A 25 4.63 -8.25 -8.88
N GLU A 26 3.93 -9.14 -8.18
CA GLU A 26 4.09 -10.58 -8.29
C GLU A 26 3.82 -11.06 -9.73
N ALA A 27 2.73 -10.60 -10.34
CA ALA A 27 2.39 -10.93 -11.72
C ALA A 27 3.44 -10.41 -12.74
N ALA A 28 3.99 -9.21 -12.51
CA ALA A 28 4.98 -8.61 -13.40
C ALA A 28 6.37 -9.24 -13.28
N LEU A 29 6.78 -9.63 -12.07
CA LEU A 29 8.06 -10.29 -11.80
C LEU A 29 8.03 -11.77 -12.19
N GLY A 30 6.87 -12.41 -12.05
CA GLY A 30 6.73 -13.84 -12.20
C GLY A 30 7.32 -14.63 -11.02
N PRO A 31 7.05 -15.95 -10.95
CA PRO A 31 7.26 -16.73 -9.73
C PRO A 31 8.72 -16.79 -9.25
N ALA A 32 9.66 -16.95 -10.19
CA ALA A 32 11.08 -17.10 -9.84
C ALA A 32 11.70 -15.81 -9.30
N ALA A 33 11.41 -14.67 -9.93
CA ALA A 33 11.90 -13.38 -9.45
C ALA A 33 11.16 -12.95 -8.17
N TRP A 34 9.85 -13.26 -8.06
CA TRP A 34 9.10 -13.02 -6.83
C TRP A 34 9.65 -13.82 -5.64
N ALA A 35 10.00 -15.09 -5.83
CA ALA A 35 10.62 -15.89 -4.76
C ALA A 35 11.95 -15.29 -4.26
N ARG A 36 12.72 -14.64 -5.14
CA ARG A 36 14.00 -14.02 -4.79
C ARG A 36 13.86 -12.61 -4.21
N HIS A 37 12.88 -11.84 -4.66
CA HIS A 37 12.80 -10.40 -4.37
C HIS A 37 11.52 -9.97 -3.64
N GLY A 38 10.56 -10.88 -3.45
CA GLY A 38 9.21 -10.57 -2.96
C GLY A 38 9.19 -9.91 -1.58
N GLU A 39 10.10 -10.31 -0.68
CA GLU A 39 10.24 -9.67 0.63
C GLU A 39 10.68 -8.20 0.50
N TRP A 40 11.71 -7.94 -0.31
CA TRP A 40 12.20 -6.59 -0.59
C TRP A 40 11.12 -5.72 -1.25
N VAL A 41 10.42 -6.25 -2.26
CA VAL A 41 9.30 -5.54 -2.90
C VAL A 41 8.18 -5.25 -1.90
N THR A 42 7.85 -6.21 -1.04
CA THR A 42 6.82 -6.03 -0.01
C THR A 42 7.17 -4.90 0.94
N ALA A 43 8.42 -4.84 1.40
CA ALA A 43 8.90 -3.77 2.27
C ALA A 43 8.78 -2.39 1.61
N LEU A 44 9.13 -2.29 0.32
CA LEU A 44 9.02 -1.04 -0.44
C LEU A 44 7.57 -0.58 -0.64
N VAL A 45 6.67 -1.50 -1.01
CA VAL A 45 5.25 -1.19 -1.21
C VAL A 45 4.61 -0.73 0.11
N VAL A 46 4.90 -1.40 1.22
CA VAL A 46 4.40 -1.01 2.55
C VAL A 46 4.95 0.34 2.99
N THR A 47 6.24 0.60 2.75
CA THR A 47 6.87 1.89 3.08
C THR A 47 6.22 3.03 2.30
N SER A 48 6.06 2.85 0.98
CA SER A 48 5.41 3.82 0.10
C SER A 48 3.96 4.08 0.50
N ALA A 49 3.23 3.05 0.94
CA ALA A 49 1.86 3.22 1.43
C ALA A 49 1.81 4.06 2.71
N LYS A 50 2.75 3.89 3.63
CA LYS A 50 2.86 4.72 4.85
C LYS A 50 3.18 6.17 4.50
N GLU A 51 4.12 6.41 3.59
CA GLU A 51 4.48 7.75 3.13
C GLU A 51 3.28 8.45 2.48
N TRP A 52 2.53 7.73 1.64
CA TRP A 52 1.31 8.24 1.03
C TRP A 52 0.24 8.61 2.06
N LEU A 53 0.05 7.82 3.12
CA LEU A 53 -0.87 8.14 4.21
C LEU A 53 -0.47 9.46 4.90
N VAL A 54 0.81 9.60 5.25
CA VAL A 54 1.33 10.83 5.88
C VAL A 54 1.15 12.03 4.97
N ALA A 55 1.46 11.89 3.67
CA ALA A 55 1.28 12.96 2.70
C ALA A 55 -0.20 13.33 2.48
N SER A 56 -1.10 12.35 2.49
CA SER A 56 -2.53 12.57 2.29
C SER A 56 -3.18 13.27 3.49
N ALA A 57 -2.77 12.91 4.71
CA ALA A 57 -3.19 13.60 5.93
C ALA A 57 -2.75 15.08 5.93
N ARG A 58 -1.50 15.36 5.53
CA ARG A 58 -0.99 16.75 5.43
C ARG A 58 -1.76 17.61 4.41
N LYS A 59 -2.33 16.98 3.39
CA LYS A 59 -3.09 17.67 2.31
C LYS A 59 -4.58 17.80 2.62
N GLY A 60 -5.06 17.32 3.77
CA GLY A 60 -6.49 17.28 4.10
C GLY A 60 -7.31 16.37 3.18
N ALA A 61 -6.64 15.45 2.47
CA ALA A 61 -7.28 14.49 1.57
C ALA A 61 -7.81 13.24 2.31
N MET A 62 -7.67 13.23 3.64
CA MET A 62 -8.05 12.17 4.56
C MET A 62 -8.59 12.74 5.85
#